data_AF-A0A415G2A2-F1
#
_entry.id   AF-A0A415G2A2-F1
#
_cell.length_a   1.000
_cell.length_b   1.000
_cell.length_c   1.000
_cell.angle_alpha   90.00
_cell.angle_beta   90.00
_cell.angle_gamma   90.00
#
_symmetry.space_group_name_H-M   'P 1'
#
loop_
_entity.id
_entity.type
_entity.pdbx_description
1 polymer ?
#
loop_
_entity_poly.entity_id
_entity_poly.type
_entity_poly.pdbx_seq_one_letter_code
_entity_poly.pdbx_strand_id
1 'polypeptide(L)'
;MGVYFNKGAVKSKKEVQEQIDKMNSLYNDIVRHIQNMENSNDYLVIRQLIREYEGLGGVSQMQVADLYNRLYEGLSILLEDSQDRQESLSAEVDKIQQRSFVEHASTLKELNVQSNEIMFQFQMKLNQNTTKESGGINRRLVGNWVKNADRVHAIALSKLSLMPEYAPLFTAKQREILPERAKSAQQRMYEEKKQADLETAQRNLSSEYMTGFHLKNAVRQMQEVIDGSAYFNGGGSSD
;
A
#
# COMPACT_ATOMS: atom_id res chain seq x y z
N MET A 1 -13.30 38.19 -70.90
CA MET A 1 -12.73 37.87 -69.58
C MET A 1 -13.75 37.03 -68.82
N GLY A 2 -13.61 35.70 -68.87
CA GLY A 2 -14.54 34.78 -68.23
C GLY A 2 -14.27 34.69 -66.73
N VAL A 3 -15.30 34.87 -65.92
CA VAL A 3 -15.26 34.71 -64.46
C VAL A 3 -15.37 33.22 -64.16
N TYR A 4 -14.27 32.62 -63.69
CA TYR A 4 -14.27 31.25 -63.18
C TYR A 4 -14.88 31.26 -61.78
N PHE A 5 -16.16 30.87 -61.68
CA PHE A 5 -16.77 30.46 -60.43
C PHE A 5 -16.16 29.10 -60.02
N ASN A 6 -15.33 29.10 -58.99
CA ASN A 6 -14.91 27.87 -58.32
C ASN A 6 -16.10 27.32 -57.52
N LYS A 7 -16.81 26.33 -58.10
CA LYS A 7 -17.86 25.57 -57.41
C LYS A 7 -17.18 24.65 -56.38
N GLY A 8 -17.09 25.11 -55.14
CA GLY A 8 -16.85 24.22 -54.01
C GLY A 8 -17.86 23.08 -54.03
N ALA A 9 -17.38 21.84 -53.92
CA ALA A 9 -18.23 20.65 -53.93
C ALA A 9 -19.24 20.73 -52.77
N VAL A 10 -20.51 20.92 -53.12
CA VAL A 10 -21.62 20.80 -52.16
C VAL A 10 -21.76 19.32 -51.84
N LYS A 11 -21.43 18.92 -50.60
CA LYS A 11 -21.59 17.53 -50.13
C LYS A 11 -23.01 17.05 -50.40
N SER A 12 -23.16 15.82 -50.87
CA SER A 12 -24.49 15.23 -51.08
C SER A 12 -25.21 15.04 -49.75
N LYS A 13 -26.55 15.06 -49.75
CA LYS A 13 -27.36 14.78 -48.54
C LYS A 13 -26.97 13.46 -47.87
N LYS A 14 -26.58 12.46 -48.67
CA LYS A 14 -26.13 11.15 -48.18
C LYS A 14 -24.80 11.24 -47.43
N GLU A 15 -23.82 11.98 -47.96
CA GLU A 15 -22.52 12.20 -47.30
C GLU A 15 -22.66 13.01 -46.00
N VAL A 16 -23.57 13.98 -45.95
CA VAL A 16 -23.86 14.73 -44.72
C VAL A 16 -24.49 13.82 -43.67
N GLN A 17 -25.44 12.95 -44.07
CA GLN A 17 -26.07 12.01 -43.16
C GLN A 17 -25.06 10.97 -42.61
N GLU A 18 -24.21 10.41 -43.47
CA GLU A 18 -23.15 9.47 -43.05
C GLU A 18 -22.17 10.11 -42.07
N GLN A 19 -21.86 11.41 -42.24
CA GLN A 19 -21.02 12.15 -41.27
C GLN A 19 -21.71 12.33 -39.92
N ILE A 20 -23.01 12.66 -39.91
CA ILE A 20 -23.79 12.80 -38.67
C ILE A 20 -23.90 11.45 -37.95
N ASP A 21 -24.16 10.37 -38.67
CA ASP A 21 -24.29 9.03 -38.10
C ASP A 21 -22.96 8.56 -37.49
N LYS A 22 -21.83 8.81 -38.18
CA LYS A 22 -20.49 8.52 -37.67
C LYS A 22 -20.18 9.32 -36.40
N MET A 23 -20.51 10.61 -36.39
CA MET A 23 -20.35 11.47 -35.22
C MET A 23 -21.15 10.95 -34.03
N ASN A 24 -22.43 10.63 -34.23
CA ASN A 24 -23.30 10.14 -33.17
C ASN A 24 -22.84 8.78 -32.63
N SER A 25 -22.39 7.87 -33.51
CA SER A 25 -21.85 6.58 -33.09
C SER A 25 -20.64 6.76 -32.19
N LEU A 26 -19.63 7.52 -32.63
CA LEU A 26 -18.40 7.70 -31.87
C LEU A 26 -18.67 8.42 -30.53
N TYR A 27 -19.56 9.42 -30.51
CA TYR A 27 -19.99 10.07 -29.28
C TYR A 27 -20.57 9.07 -28.28
N ASN A 28 -21.50 8.23 -28.73
CA ASN A 28 -22.14 7.22 -27.87
C ASN A 28 -21.14 6.16 -27.39
N ASP A 29 -20.19 5.78 -28.24
CA ASP A 29 -19.15 4.83 -27.88
C ASP A 29 -18.21 5.42 -26.81
N ILE A 30 -17.82 6.69 -26.94
CA ILE A 30 -17.04 7.40 -25.91
C ILE A 30 -17.80 7.44 -24.59
N VAL A 31 -19.08 7.81 -24.60
CA VAL A 31 -19.92 7.86 -23.38
C VAL A 31 -19.99 6.49 -22.72
N ARG A 32 -20.13 5.40 -23.49
CA ARG A 32 -20.11 4.03 -22.95
C ARG A 32 -18.76 3.67 -22.34
N HIS A 33 -17.65 4.06 -22.96
CA HIS A 33 -16.33 3.82 -22.39
C HIS A 33 -16.12 4.60 -21.07
N ILE A 34 -16.61 5.84 -21.00
CA ILE A 34 -16.59 6.63 -19.74
C ILE A 34 -17.42 5.95 -18.65
N GLN A 35 -18.62 5.47 -18.99
CA GLN A 35 -19.52 4.81 -18.02
C GLN A 35 -18.95 3.50 -17.47
N ASN A 36 -18.18 2.78 -18.27
CA ASN A 36 -17.59 1.48 -17.90
C ASN A 36 -16.10 1.60 -17.53
N MET A 37 -15.64 2.81 -17.20
CA MET A 37 -14.26 3.05 -16.81
C MET A 37 -13.99 2.44 -15.43
N GLU A 38 -12.94 1.62 -15.33
CA GLU A 38 -12.58 0.96 -14.08
C GLU A 38 -11.24 1.46 -13.53
N ASN A 39 -10.35 1.93 -14.40
CA ASN A 39 -8.99 2.28 -14.00
C ASN A 39 -8.35 3.38 -14.88
N SER A 40 -7.15 3.79 -14.50
CA SER A 40 -6.38 4.83 -15.20
C SER A 40 -5.91 4.48 -16.61
N ASN A 41 -5.96 3.21 -17.05
CA ASN A 41 -5.59 2.87 -18.43
C ASN A 41 -6.72 3.21 -19.39
N ASP A 42 -7.97 3.04 -18.96
CA ASP A 42 -9.17 3.39 -19.72
C ASP A 42 -9.17 4.88 -20.08
N TYR A 43 -8.63 5.73 -19.20
CA TYR A 43 -8.40 7.15 -19.47
C TYR A 43 -7.67 7.41 -20.79
N LEU A 44 -6.57 6.70 -21.06
CA LEU A 44 -5.76 6.92 -22.26
C LEU A 44 -6.56 6.58 -23.52
N VAL A 45 -7.31 5.49 -23.46
CA VAL A 45 -8.18 5.03 -24.56
C VAL A 45 -9.28 6.06 -24.81
N ILE A 46 -10.01 6.45 -23.76
CA ILE A 46 -11.11 7.42 -23.88
C ILE A 46 -10.61 8.76 -24.39
N ARG A 47 -9.48 9.26 -23.87
CA ARG A 47 -8.89 10.53 -24.33
C ARG A 47 -8.54 10.49 -25.81
N GLN A 48 -8.01 9.36 -26.29
CA GLN A 48 -7.70 9.20 -27.71
C GLN A 48 -8.98 9.20 -28.56
N LEU A 49 -10.05 8.55 -28.10
CA LEU A 49 -11.34 8.56 -28.78
C LEU A 49 -11.94 9.97 -28.85
N ILE A 50 -11.83 10.76 -27.78
CA ILE A 50 -12.29 12.16 -27.77
C ILE A 50 -11.50 13.01 -28.79
N ARG A 51 -10.18 12.80 -28.91
CA ARG A 51 -9.37 13.47 -29.94
C ARG A 51 -9.76 13.07 -31.36
N GLU A 52 -10.07 11.80 -31.59
CA GLU A 52 -10.62 11.35 -32.88
C GLU A 52 -11.96 12.01 -33.18
N TYR A 53 -12.83 12.14 -32.17
CA TYR A 53 -14.12 12.82 -32.28
C TYR A 53 -13.94 14.30 -32.62
N GLU A 54 -13.03 15.01 -31.94
CA GLU A 54 -12.69 16.40 -32.22
C GLU A 54 -12.20 16.61 -33.67
N GLY A 55 -11.49 15.63 -34.24
CA GLY A 55 -11.02 15.67 -35.63
C GLY A 55 -12.12 15.49 -36.68
N LEU A 56 -13.36 15.14 -36.30
CA LEU A 56 -14.47 14.99 -37.23
C LEU A 56 -15.06 16.36 -37.61
N GLY A 57 -15.20 16.61 -38.91
CA GLY A 57 -15.83 17.83 -39.40
C GLY A 57 -17.30 17.94 -38.97
N GLY A 58 -17.68 19.07 -38.38
CA GLY A 58 -19.05 19.35 -37.92
C GLY A 58 -19.27 19.15 -36.42
N VAL A 59 -18.27 18.67 -35.68
CA VAL A 59 -18.29 18.60 -34.22
C VAL A 59 -18.12 19.98 -33.61
N SER A 60 -18.98 20.34 -32.66
CA SER A 60 -18.86 21.58 -31.92
C SER A 60 -17.89 21.45 -30.75
N GLN A 61 -17.21 22.55 -30.43
CA GLN A 61 -16.34 22.64 -29.25
C GLN A 61 -17.10 22.35 -27.94
N MET A 62 -18.39 22.69 -27.88
CA MET A 62 -19.24 22.37 -26.72
C MET A 62 -19.42 20.86 -26.52
N GLN A 63 -19.58 20.08 -27.60
CA GLN A 63 -19.69 18.61 -27.51
C GLN A 63 -18.38 17.99 -27.03
N VAL A 64 -17.24 18.49 -27.50
CA VAL A 64 -15.91 18.03 -27.05
C VAL A 64 -15.69 18.37 -25.58
N ALA A 65 -16.04 19.59 -25.16
CA ALA A 65 -15.95 20.00 -23.77
C ALA A 65 -16.85 19.15 -22.84
N ASP A 66 -18.06 18.81 -23.26
CA ASP A 66 -18.95 17.91 -22.50
C ASP A 66 -18.30 16.53 -22.29
N LEU A 67 -17.70 15.94 -23.33
CA LEU A 67 -17.00 14.66 -23.21
C LEU A 67 -15.78 14.72 -22.28
N TYR A 68 -14.99 15.80 -22.35
CA TYR A 68 -13.86 15.98 -21.43
C TYR A 68 -14.31 16.18 -19.98
N ASN A 69 -15.38 16.95 -19.74
CA ASN A 69 -15.94 17.12 -18.39
C ASN A 69 -16.49 15.80 -17.83
N ARG A 70 -17.21 15.02 -18.64
CA ARG A 70 -17.68 13.68 -18.23
C ARG A 70 -16.54 12.73 -17.86
N LEU A 71 -15.47 12.73 -18.66
CA LEU A 71 -14.28 11.93 -18.36
C LEU A 71 -13.61 12.38 -17.07
N TYR A 72 -13.51 13.70 -16.84
CA TYR A 72 -12.98 14.26 -15.60
C TYR A 72 -13.82 13.87 -14.37
N GLU A 73 -15.15 13.96 -14.46
CA GLU A 73 -16.06 13.54 -13.40
C GLU A 73 -15.92 12.06 -13.08
N GLY A 74 -15.91 11.20 -14.10
CA GLY A 74 -15.72 9.75 -13.93
C GLY A 74 -14.39 9.41 -13.26
N LEU A 75 -13.30 10.08 -13.65
CA LEU A 75 -11.98 9.87 -13.03
C LEU A 75 -11.94 10.36 -11.58
N SER A 76 -12.66 11.45 -11.27
CA SER A 76 -12.76 12.00 -9.92
C SER A 76 -13.49 11.04 -8.99
N ILE A 77 -14.60 10.43 -9.45
CA ILE A 77 -15.34 9.41 -8.69
C ILE A 77 -14.44 8.20 -8.42
N LEU A 78 -13.74 7.67 -9.44
CA LEU A 78 -12.83 6.54 -9.25
C LEU A 78 -11.69 6.87 -8.26
N LEU A 79 -11.20 8.11 -8.28
CA LEU A 79 -10.17 8.57 -7.35
C LEU A 79 -10.69 8.63 -5.91
N GLU A 80 -11.91 9.15 -5.71
CA GLU A 80 -12.59 9.19 -4.41
C GLU A 80 -12.80 7.77 -3.87
N ASP A 81 -13.37 6.87 -4.69
CA ASP A 81 -13.54 5.45 -4.34
C ASP A 81 -12.20 4.78 -3.97
N SER A 82 -11.12 5.15 -4.66
CA SER A 82 -9.77 4.64 -4.35
C SER A 82 -9.25 5.16 -3.02
N GLN A 83 -9.52 6.42 -2.67
CA GLN A 83 -9.15 7.00 -1.38
C GLN A 83 -9.90 6.33 -0.23
N ASP A 84 -11.19 6.08 -0.39
CA ASP A 84 -11.99 5.34 0.60
C ASP A 84 -11.47 3.92 0.81
N ARG A 85 -11.07 3.24 -0.26
CA ARG A 85 -10.42 1.91 -0.17
C ARG A 85 -9.08 1.98 0.54
N GLN A 86 -8.26 3.02 0.30
CA GLN A 86 -6.99 3.22 1.01
C GLN A 86 -7.21 3.41 2.51
N GLU A 87 -8.20 4.21 2.91
CA GLU A 87 -8.53 4.42 4.33
C GLU A 87 -8.97 3.11 5.00
N SER A 88 -9.86 2.35 4.34
CA SER A 88 -10.33 1.05 4.83
C SER A 88 -9.18 0.04 5.00
N LEU A 89 -8.30 -0.08 3.99
CA LEU A 89 -7.14 -0.96 4.03
C LEU A 89 -6.12 -0.51 5.08
N SER A 90 -5.91 0.79 5.27
CA SER A 90 -5.07 1.33 6.33
C SER A 90 -5.61 0.96 7.71
N ALA A 91 -6.92 1.11 7.93
CA ALA A 91 -7.57 0.71 9.17
C ALA A 91 -7.46 -0.81 9.44
N GLU A 92 -7.45 -1.64 8.40
CA GLU A 92 -7.20 -3.07 8.53
C GLU A 92 -5.76 -3.37 8.99
N VAL A 93 -4.77 -2.71 8.39
CA VAL A 93 -3.37 -2.80 8.81
C VAL A 93 -3.23 -2.41 10.29
N ASP A 94 -3.83 -1.30 10.71
CA ASP A 94 -3.79 -0.84 12.10
C ASP A 94 -4.44 -1.84 13.05
N LYS A 95 -5.60 -2.39 12.67
CA LYS A 95 -6.26 -3.45 13.44
C LYS A 95 -5.35 -4.65 13.61
N ILE A 96 -4.66 -5.11 12.56
CA ILE A 96 -3.73 -6.25 12.66
C ILE A 96 -2.58 -5.90 13.59
N GLN A 97 -1.97 -4.72 13.45
CA GLN A 97 -0.85 -4.27 14.28
C GLN A 97 -1.21 -4.22 15.77
N GLN A 98 -2.42 -3.76 16.11
CA GLN A 98 -2.89 -3.65 17.49
C GLN A 98 -3.23 -5.00 18.16
N ARG A 99 -3.48 -6.06 17.38
CA ARG A 99 -3.73 -7.39 17.96
C ARG A 99 -2.50 -7.84 18.76
N SER A 100 -2.72 -8.32 19.97
CA SER A 100 -1.67 -8.90 20.81
C SER A 100 -2.07 -10.27 21.31
N PHE A 101 -1.05 -11.09 21.59
CA PHE A 101 -1.23 -12.37 22.25
C PHE A 101 -1.00 -12.22 23.75
N VAL A 102 -1.95 -12.72 24.53
CA VAL A 102 -1.88 -12.71 26.00
C VAL A 102 -2.04 -14.13 26.51
N GLU A 103 -1.01 -14.63 27.18
CA GLU A 103 -1.08 -15.94 27.84
C GLU A 103 -1.91 -15.87 29.12
N HIS A 104 -2.49 -17.01 29.50
CA HIS A 104 -3.22 -17.13 30.75
C HIS A 104 -2.34 -16.78 31.96
N ALA A 105 -2.90 -15.96 32.86
CA ALA A 105 -2.18 -15.45 34.03
C ALA A 105 -1.65 -16.57 34.95
N SER A 106 -2.36 -17.70 35.06
CA SER A 106 -1.93 -18.88 35.82
C SER A 106 -0.63 -19.47 35.27
N THR A 107 -0.56 -19.67 33.95
CA THR A 107 0.65 -20.17 33.25
C THR A 107 1.83 -19.22 33.45
N LEU A 108 1.60 -17.91 33.32
CA LEU A 108 2.63 -16.90 33.54
C LEU A 108 3.15 -16.90 34.99
N LYS A 109 2.25 -17.07 35.97
CA LYS A 109 2.62 -17.17 37.38
C LYS A 109 3.48 -18.40 37.65
N GLU A 110 3.10 -19.56 37.12
CA GLU A 110 3.86 -20.80 37.27
C GLU A 110 5.26 -20.68 36.64
N LEU A 111 5.34 -20.18 35.40
CA LEU A 111 6.62 -19.92 34.74
C LEU A 111 7.49 -18.95 35.52
N ASN A 112 6.90 -17.94 36.14
CA ASN A 112 7.66 -16.97 36.94
C ASN A 112 8.29 -17.64 38.17
N VAL A 113 7.54 -18.51 38.86
CA VAL A 113 8.05 -19.27 40.01
C VAL A 113 9.18 -20.21 39.57
N GLN A 114 8.92 -21.06 38.57
CA GLN A 114 9.91 -22.03 38.08
C GLN A 114 11.19 -21.35 37.55
N SER A 115 11.05 -20.26 36.79
CA SER A 115 12.20 -19.52 36.26
C SER A 115 13.01 -18.82 37.36
N ASN A 116 12.38 -18.34 38.44
CA ASN A 116 13.10 -17.76 39.57
C ASN A 116 13.93 -18.81 40.31
N GLU A 117 13.38 -20.01 40.51
CA GLU A 117 14.10 -21.12 41.12
C GLU A 117 15.32 -21.51 40.26
N ILE A 118 15.13 -21.68 38.94
CA ILE A 118 16.22 -21.99 38.01
C ILE A 118 17.26 -20.87 37.96
N MET A 119 16.84 -19.61 38.00
CA MET A 119 17.76 -18.46 38.04
C MET A 119 18.66 -18.51 39.28
N PHE A 120 18.09 -18.83 40.45
CA PHE A 120 18.87 -19.00 41.68
C PHE A 120 19.88 -20.15 41.55
N GLN A 121 19.49 -21.27 40.93
CA GLN A 121 20.41 -22.37 40.64
C GLN A 121 21.56 -21.95 39.72
N PHE A 122 21.30 -21.10 38.71
CA PHE A 122 22.35 -20.54 37.86
C PHE A 122 23.30 -19.64 38.65
N GLN A 123 22.78 -18.75 39.51
CA GLN A 123 23.59 -17.89 40.37
C GLN A 123 24.51 -18.70 41.28
N MET A 124 23.97 -19.73 41.95
CA MET A 124 24.76 -20.62 42.81
C MET A 124 25.91 -21.27 42.03
N LYS A 125 25.63 -21.80 40.82
CA LYS A 125 26.65 -22.41 39.97
C LYS A 125 27.71 -21.41 39.52
N LEU A 126 27.33 -20.17 39.20
CA LEU A 126 28.29 -19.13 38.82
C LEU A 126 29.18 -18.72 40.00
N ASN A 127 28.62 -18.63 41.19
CA ASN A 127 29.35 -18.27 42.41
C ASN A 127 30.32 -19.38 42.85
N GLN A 128 29.95 -20.65 42.67
CA GLN A 128 30.79 -21.82 42.97
C GLN A 128 31.94 -21.99 41.97
N ASN A 129 31.80 -21.51 40.73
CA ASN A 129 32.81 -21.64 39.67
C ASN A 129 33.63 -20.35 39.48
N THR A 130 33.90 -19.61 40.57
CA THR A 130 34.75 -18.43 40.56
C THR A 130 36.23 -18.85 40.49
N THR A 131 36.85 -18.74 39.30
CA THR A 131 38.28 -19.00 39.13
C THR A 131 39.12 -17.82 39.63
N LYS A 132 40.09 -18.12 40.51
CA LYS A 132 41.04 -17.14 41.06
C LYS A 132 42.06 -16.57 40.05
N GLU A 133 42.22 -17.15 38.85
CA GLU A 133 43.33 -16.78 37.94
C GLU A 133 43.00 -16.52 36.46
N SER A 134 41.76 -16.68 35.99
CA SER A 134 41.37 -16.13 34.67
C SER A 134 39.86 -16.15 34.52
N GLY A 135 39.26 -15.02 34.12
CA GLY A 135 37.81 -14.83 33.96
C GLY A 135 37.14 -15.62 32.83
N GLY A 136 37.61 -16.82 32.49
CA GLY A 136 37.20 -17.61 31.33
C GLY A 136 36.06 -18.62 31.54
N ILE A 137 35.83 -19.10 32.77
CA ILE A 137 34.92 -20.24 33.00
C ILE A 137 33.43 -19.86 33.01
N ASN A 138 33.08 -18.68 33.55
CA ASN A 138 31.68 -18.26 33.70
C ASN A 138 30.98 -17.98 32.35
N ARG A 139 31.70 -17.44 31.36
CA ARG A 139 31.12 -17.17 30.02
C ARG A 139 30.84 -18.45 29.23
N ARG A 140 31.66 -19.49 29.39
CA ARG A 140 31.47 -20.78 28.70
C ARG A 140 30.24 -21.52 29.25
N LEU A 141 30.02 -21.48 30.57
CA LEU A 141 28.84 -22.04 31.22
C LEU A 141 27.56 -21.35 30.72
N VAL A 142 27.52 -20.01 30.77
CA VAL A 142 26.40 -19.22 30.25
C VAL A 142 26.14 -19.52 28.79
N GLY A 143 27.19 -19.60 27.96
CA GLY A 143 27.04 -19.97 26.55
C GLY A 143 26.40 -21.34 26.33
N ASN A 144 26.78 -22.34 27.13
CA ASN A 144 26.18 -23.67 27.05
C ASN A 144 24.72 -23.69 27.53
N TRP A 145 24.40 -22.95 28.59
CA TRP A 145 23.02 -22.83 29.08
C TRP A 145 22.13 -22.12 28.05
N VAL A 146 22.58 -21.00 27.49
CA VAL A 146 21.83 -20.29 26.43
C VAL A 146 21.63 -21.17 25.21
N LYS A 147 22.63 -21.97 24.80
CA LYS A 147 22.53 -22.87 23.65
C LYS A 147 21.42 -23.91 23.81
N ASN A 148 21.25 -24.44 25.02
CA ASN A 148 20.31 -25.54 25.31
C ASN A 148 19.06 -25.11 26.09
N ALA A 149 18.85 -23.79 26.27
CA ALA A 149 17.74 -23.28 27.05
C ALA A 149 16.39 -23.64 26.40
N ASP A 150 15.56 -24.34 27.17
CA ASP A 150 14.11 -24.39 26.95
C ASP A 150 13.46 -23.07 27.41
N ARG A 151 12.13 -23.01 27.37
CA ARG A 151 11.36 -21.82 27.70
C ARG A 151 11.64 -21.29 29.11
N VAL A 152 11.63 -22.15 30.13
CA VAL A 152 11.77 -21.73 31.54
C VAL A 152 13.20 -21.30 31.83
N HIS A 153 14.17 -22.05 31.30
CA HIS A 153 15.59 -21.70 31.39
C HIS A 153 15.90 -20.40 30.64
N ALA A 154 15.25 -20.15 29.50
CA ALA A 154 15.42 -18.91 28.75
C ALA A 154 14.90 -17.70 29.54
N ILE A 155 13.74 -17.81 30.20
CA ILE A 155 13.21 -16.76 31.08
C ILE A 155 14.18 -16.50 32.24
N ALA A 156 14.69 -17.56 32.88
CA ALA A 156 15.65 -17.46 33.98
C ALA A 156 16.95 -16.77 33.53
N LEU A 157 17.50 -17.14 32.37
CA LEU A 157 18.70 -16.54 31.81
C LEU A 157 18.48 -15.09 31.35
N SER A 158 17.29 -14.76 30.81
CA SER A 158 16.92 -13.37 30.50
C SER A 158 16.98 -12.50 31.74
N LYS A 159 16.33 -12.93 32.84
CA LYS A 159 16.35 -12.22 34.13
C LYS A 159 17.78 -12.07 34.65
N LEU A 160 18.59 -13.13 34.59
CA LEU A 160 19.99 -13.12 35.00
C LEU A 160 20.82 -12.12 34.18
N SER A 161 20.57 -12.04 32.86
CA SER A 161 21.29 -11.14 31.95
C SER A 161 21.02 -9.65 32.19
N LEU A 162 19.90 -9.33 32.85
CA LEU A 162 19.52 -7.96 33.23
C LEU A 162 20.16 -7.52 34.55
N MET A 163 20.68 -8.46 35.36
CA MET A 163 21.36 -8.13 36.61
C MET A 163 22.77 -7.59 36.32
N PRO A 164 23.16 -6.42 36.88
CA PRO A 164 24.44 -5.79 36.57
C PRO A 164 25.67 -6.70 36.80
N GLU A 165 25.63 -7.53 37.85
CA GLU A 165 26.72 -8.43 38.22
C GLU A 165 26.96 -9.57 37.23
N TYR A 166 25.91 -10.05 36.55
CA TYR A 166 26.01 -11.14 35.57
C TYR A 166 25.92 -10.66 34.12
N ALA A 167 25.46 -9.44 33.87
CA ALA A 167 25.31 -8.87 32.54
C ALA A 167 26.58 -9.04 31.67
N PRO A 168 27.81 -8.78 32.15
CA PRO A 168 29.03 -8.96 31.35
C PRO A 168 29.30 -10.41 30.90
N LEU A 169 28.61 -11.40 31.47
CA LEU A 169 28.74 -12.81 31.07
C LEU A 169 27.97 -13.14 29.78
N PHE A 170 27.01 -12.29 29.40
CA PHE A 170 26.17 -12.47 28.22
C PHE A 170 26.67 -11.61 27.06
N THR A 171 26.76 -12.21 25.88
CA THR A 171 26.95 -11.49 24.62
C THR A 171 25.63 -10.84 24.16
N ALA A 172 25.71 -9.81 23.32
CA ALA A 172 24.53 -9.16 22.74
C ALA A 172 23.61 -10.17 22.04
N LYS A 173 24.18 -11.02 21.18
CA LYS A 173 23.45 -12.09 20.47
C LYS A 173 22.72 -13.07 21.40
N GLN A 174 23.32 -13.38 22.56
CA GLN A 174 22.66 -14.23 23.55
C GLN A 174 21.48 -13.52 24.20
N ARG A 175 21.58 -12.21 24.47
CA ARG A 175 20.46 -11.44 25.01
C ARG A 175 19.32 -11.28 24.01
N GLU A 176 19.62 -11.25 22.71
CA GLU A 176 18.61 -11.19 21.65
C GLU A 176 17.85 -12.52 21.47
N ILE A 177 18.53 -13.67 21.56
CA ILE A 177 17.88 -14.98 21.33
C ILE A 177 17.05 -15.48 22.52
N LEU A 178 17.38 -15.05 23.74
CA LEU A 178 16.70 -15.52 24.96
C LEU A 178 15.21 -15.14 24.99
N PRO A 179 14.78 -13.90 24.67
CA PRO A 179 13.38 -13.55 24.50
C PRO A 179 12.64 -14.45 23.51
N GLU A 180 13.23 -14.74 22.35
CA GLU A 180 12.63 -15.63 21.35
C GLU A 180 12.42 -17.05 21.87
N ARG A 181 13.38 -17.56 22.67
CA ARG A 181 13.28 -18.87 23.32
C ARG A 181 12.27 -18.89 24.47
N ALA A 182 12.02 -17.76 25.12
CA ALA A 182 11.06 -17.61 26.20
C ALA A 182 9.59 -17.57 25.71
N LYS A 183 9.34 -17.31 24.43
CA LYS A 183 8.00 -17.35 23.82
C LYS A 183 7.41 -18.76 23.87
N SER A 184 6.10 -18.87 24.11
CA SER A 184 5.37 -20.13 23.93
C SER A 184 5.27 -20.53 22.45
N ALA A 185 5.02 -21.81 22.18
CA ALA A 185 4.71 -22.26 20.82
C ALA A 185 3.48 -21.52 20.25
N GLN A 186 2.46 -21.30 21.09
CA GLN A 186 1.26 -20.54 20.72
C GLN A 186 1.58 -19.10 20.36
N GLN A 187 2.42 -18.43 21.15
CA GLN A 187 2.87 -17.07 20.86
C GLN A 187 3.61 -16.99 19.52
N ARG A 188 4.54 -17.93 19.25
CA ARG A 188 5.28 -17.95 17.98
C ARG A 188 4.36 -18.14 16.78
N MET A 189 3.47 -19.14 16.84
CA MET A 189 2.49 -19.37 15.77
C MET A 189 1.58 -18.15 15.56
N TYR A 190 1.19 -17.48 16.63
CA TYR A 190 0.40 -16.26 16.56
C TYR A 190 1.18 -15.12 15.89
N GLU A 191 2.43 -14.88 16.29
CA GLU A 191 3.28 -13.83 15.73
C GLU A 191 3.59 -14.09 14.25
N GLU A 192 3.89 -15.34 13.88
CA GLU A 192 4.09 -15.76 12.48
C GLU A 192 2.84 -15.52 11.64
N LYS A 193 1.66 -15.91 12.14
CA LYS A 193 0.38 -15.66 11.45
C LYS A 193 0.09 -14.17 11.34
N LYS A 194 0.26 -13.42 12.42
CA LYS A 194 0.06 -11.97 12.44
C LYS A 194 0.98 -11.29 11.42
N GLN A 195 2.22 -11.73 11.31
CA GLN A 195 3.18 -11.22 10.33
C GLN A 195 2.72 -11.51 8.89
N ALA A 196 2.30 -12.74 8.60
CA ALA A 196 1.78 -13.10 7.27
C ALA A 196 0.50 -12.31 6.90
N ASP A 197 -0.41 -12.15 7.86
CA ASP A 197 -1.62 -11.33 7.68
C ASP A 197 -1.23 -9.86 7.42
N LEU A 198 -0.26 -9.32 8.17
CA LEU A 198 0.22 -7.95 8.03
C LEU A 198 0.88 -7.71 6.67
N GLU A 199 1.73 -8.63 6.20
CA GLU A 199 2.38 -8.56 4.89
C GLU A 199 1.35 -8.55 3.75
N THR A 200 0.31 -9.39 3.87
CA THR A 200 -0.79 -9.44 2.89
C THR A 200 -1.57 -8.12 2.88
N ALA A 201 -1.96 -7.61 4.05
CA ALA A 201 -2.70 -6.36 4.16
C ALA A 201 -1.88 -5.16 3.64
N GLN A 202 -0.58 -5.08 3.98
CA GLN A 202 0.32 -4.04 3.49
C GLN A 202 0.51 -4.11 1.98
N ARG A 203 0.57 -5.31 1.40
CA ARG A 203 0.64 -5.49 -0.05
C ARG A 203 -0.60 -4.96 -0.75
N ASN A 204 -1.78 -5.28 -0.23
CA ASN A 204 -3.06 -4.80 -0.78
C ASN A 204 -3.15 -3.26 -0.69
N LEU A 205 -2.81 -2.69 0.47
CA LEU A 205 -2.77 -1.24 0.67
C LEU A 205 -1.80 -0.57 -0.30
N SER A 206 -0.60 -1.12 -0.48
CA SER A 206 0.40 -0.59 -1.42
C SER A 206 -0.09 -0.63 -2.86
N SER A 207 -0.79 -1.70 -3.25
CA SER A 207 -1.41 -1.81 -4.58
C SER A 207 -2.45 -0.72 -4.80
N GLU A 208 -3.31 -0.47 -3.82
CA GLU A 208 -4.36 0.56 -3.94
C GLU A 208 -3.78 1.99 -3.93
N TYR A 209 -2.68 2.23 -3.21
CA TYR A 209 -1.94 3.50 -3.32
C TYR A 209 -1.42 3.74 -4.73
N MET A 210 -0.93 2.70 -5.42
CA MET A 210 -0.51 2.82 -6.82
C MET A 210 -1.69 3.13 -7.74
N THR A 211 -2.83 2.46 -7.55
CA THR A 211 -4.08 2.77 -8.28
C THR A 211 -4.46 4.24 -8.10
N GLY A 212 -4.55 4.71 -6.86
CA GLY A 212 -4.87 6.11 -6.56
C GLY A 212 -3.86 7.11 -7.12
N PHE A 213 -2.57 6.76 -7.14
CA PHE A 213 -1.53 7.58 -7.77
C PHE A 213 -1.75 7.74 -9.28
N HIS A 214 -2.06 6.65 -9.98
CA HIS A 214 -2.34 6.71 -11.41
C HIS A 214 -3.62 7.49 -11.72
N LEU A 215 -4.68 7.31 -10.93
CA LEU A 215 -5.93 8.07 -11.05
C LEU A 215 -5.70 9.57 -10.82
N LYS A 216 -4.97 9.95 -9.76
CA LYS A 216 -4.62 11.34 -9.48
C LYS A 216 -3.86 12.00 -10.63
N ASN A 217 -2.95 11.25 -11.26
CA ASN A 217 -2.25 11.73 -12.44
C ASN A 217 -3.17 11.91 -13.66
N ALA A 218 -4.11 10.99 -13.88
CA ALA A 218 -5.11 11.10 -14.95
C ALA A 218 -6.04 12.31 -14.75
N VAL A 219 -6.55 12.50 -13.53
CA VAL A 219 -7.37 13.67 -13.15
C VAL A 219 -6.61 14.97 -13.41
N ARG A 220 -5.34 15.07 -12.97
CA ARG A 220 -4.51 16.26 -13.20
C ARG A 220 -4.33 16.55 -14.69
N GLN A 221 -4.02 15.53 -15.50
CA GLN A 221 -3.87 15.70 -16.94
C GLN A 221 -5.19 16.13 -17.60
N MET A 222 -6.33 15.66 -17.11
CA MET A 222 -7.63 16.09 -17.60
C MET A 222 -7.95 17.53 -17.23
N GLN A 223 -7.63 17.95 -16.02
CA GLN A 223 -7.76 19.35 -15.62
C GLN A 223 -6.95 20.26 -16.54
N GLU A 224 -5.70 19.90 -16.85
CA GLU A 224 -4.85 20.66 -17.79
C GLU A 224 -5.44 20.75 -19.21
N VAL A 225 -6.10 19.69 -19.68
CA VAL A 225 -6.79 19.69 -20.99
C VAL A 225 -7.98 20.65 -20.96
N ILE A 226 -8.80 20.60 -19.90
CA ILE A 226 -9.96 21.47 -19.73
C ILE A 226 -9.51 22.93 -19.62
N ASP A 227 -8.54 23.24 -18.77
CA ASP A 227 -8.03 24.59 -18.57
C ASP A 227 -7.34 25.14 -19.83
N GLY A 228 -6.55 24.31 -20.52
CA GLY A 228 -5.92 24.67 -21.79
C GLY A 228 -6.95 24.95 -22.89
N SER A 229 -8.02 24.16 -22.97
CA SER A 229 -9.12 24.41 -23.91
C SER A 229 -9.88 25.70 -23.60
N ALA A 230 -9.99 26.07 -22.32
CA ALA A 230 -10.61 27.32 -21.89
C ALA A 230 -9.75 28.56 -22.25
N TYR A 231 -8.42 28.46 -22.17
CA TYR A 231 -7.50 29.55 -22.51
C TYR A 231 -7.51 29.92 -24.01
N PHE A 232 -7.64 28.94 -24.91
CA PHE A 232 -7.79 29.23 -26.35
C PHE A 232 -9.15 29.83 -26.73
N ASN A 233 -10.13 29.76 -25.82
CA ASN A 233 -11.49 30.27 -26.03
C ASN A 233 -11.69 31.73 -25.56
N GLY A 234 -10.74 32.31 -24.83
CA GLY A 234 -10.83 33.68 -24.29
C GLY A 234 -10.24 34.79 -25.17
N GLY A 235 -9.57 34.46 -26.27
CA GLY A 235 -8.87 35.42 -27.14
C GLY A 235 -9.61 35.69 -28.44
N GLY A 236 -10.74 36.41 -28.41
CA GLY A 236 -11.46 36.71 -29.65
C GLY A 236 -12.71 37.59 -29.54
N SER A 237 -12.57 38.82 -29.04
CA SER A 237 -13.28 40.02 -29.53
C SER A 237 -13.01 41.21 -28.62
N SER A 238 -11.98 41.99 -28.98
CA SER A 238 -11.84 43.40 -28.63
C SER A 238 -10.96 44.02 -29.72
N ASP A 239 -11.61 44.37 -30.83
CA ASP A 239 -11.41 45.57 -31.67
C ASP A 239 -11.98 45.36 -33.09
#